data_AF-A0A351IZ65-F1
#
_entry.id   AF-A0A351IZ65-F1
#
_cell.length_a   1.000
_cell.length_b   1.000
_cell.length_c   1.000
_cell.angle_alpha   90.00
_cell.angle_beta   90.00
_cell.angle_gamma   90.00
#
_symmetry.space_group_name_H-M   'P 1'
#
loop_
_entity.id
_entity.type
_entity.pdbx_description
1 polymer ?
#
loop_
_entity_poly.entity_id
_entity_poly.type
_entity_poly.pdbx_seq_one_letter_code
_entity_poly.pdbx_strand_id
1 'polypeptide(L)'
;MKDPYSILGVSPDASDEDIKKAYRALAKKYHPDNYRGNPLGELANEKMQEINQAYDEIQKIRSAGGDTGGVYTRARTLMQSGRLGEAETLLDHVSATMRTAEWYFLKGRIAQERGYFAEAAGYFDTAARMDPLNREYTHAKQTMYTNQNRYGGYRPANPDVNAQCSMCDVCTALYCADCCCECMGGDLIRCC
;
A
#
# COMPACT_ATOMS: atom_id res chain seq x y z
N MET A 1 17.89 21.71 -19.02
CA MET A 1 16.45 21.56 -18.75
C MET A 1 16.11 22.55 -17.65
N LYS A 2 15.18 23.49 -17.88
CA LYS A 2 14.79 24.46 -16.86
C LYS A 2 13.83 23.78 -15.89
N ASP A 3 14.02 23.98 -14.60
CA ASP A 3 13.12 23.44 -13.58
C ASP A 3 11.73 24.11 -13.70
N PRO A 4 10.65 23.33 -13.88
CA PRO A 4 9.31 23.89 -14.09
C PRO A 4 8.80 24.67 -12.88
N TYR A 5 9.20 24.31 -11.66
CA TYR A 5 8.87 25.07 -10.44
C TYR A 5 9.52 26.45 -10.45
N SER A 6 10.78 26.51 -10.87
CA SER A 6 11.52 27.76 -11.08
C SER A 6 10.91 28.66 -12.18
N ILE A 7 10.32 28.09 -13.23
CA ILE A 7 9.64 28.87 -14.30
C ILE A 7 8.38 29.56 -13.76
N LEU A 8 7.62 28.86 -12.91
CA LEU A 8 6.43 29.41 -12.26
C LEU A 8 6.76 30.28 -11.04
N GLY A 9 8.01 30.28 -10.58
CA GLY A 9 8.46 31.04 -9.41
C GLY A 9 7.90 30.51 -8.10
N VAL A 10 7.62 29.20 -8.02
CA VAL A 10 7.05 28.54 -6.85
C VAL A 10 8.03 27.51 -6.30
N SER A 11 7.92 27.22 -5.00
CA SER A 11 8.67 26.12 -4.39
C SER A 11 8.15 24.77 -4.91
N PRO A 12 9.01 23.73 -5.04
CA PRO A 12 8.58 22.34 -5.26
C PRO A 12 7.54 21.87 -4.23
N ASP A 13 7.62 22.40 -3.01
CA ASP A 13 6.73 22.07 -1.88
C ASP A 13 5.43 22.91 -1.85
N ALA A 14 5.22 23.83 -2.80
CA ALA A 14 4.06 24.73 -2.80
C ALA A 14 2.73 23.96 -2.93
N SER A 15 1.62 24.43 -2.35
CA SER A 15 0.34 23.72 -2.51
C SER A 15 -0.19 23.79 -3.95
N ASP A 16 -1.08 22.88 -4.36
CA ASP A 16 -1.70 22.93 -5.70
C ASP A 16 -2.46 24.24 -5.95
N GLU A 17 -3.00 24.85 -4.90
CA GLU A 17 -3.63 26.15 -4.98
C GLU A 17 -2.63 27.27 -5.29
N ASP A 18 -1.45 27.22 -4.67
CA ASP A 18 -0.39 28.20 -4.89
C ASP A 18 0.16 28.12 -6.31
N ILE A 19 0.32 26.90 -6.84
CA ILE A 19 0.74 26.69 -8.23
C ILE A 19 -0.30 27.24 -9.22
N LYS A 20 -1.59 26.97 -8.96
CA LYS A 20 -2.69 27.54 -9.77
C LYS A 20 -2.76 29.06 -9.68
N LYS A 21 -2.52 29.64 -8.51
CA LYS A 21 -2.46 31.11 -8.33
C LYS A 21 -1.29 31.73 -9.10
N ALA A 22 -0.10 31.15 -8.98
CA ALA A 22 1.09 31.61 -9.68
C ALA A 22 0.92 31.54 -11.20
N TYR A 23 0.40 30.42 -11.71
CA TYR A 23 0.07 30.25 -13.12
C TYR A 23 -0.91 31.33 -13.61
N ARG A 24 -2.02 31.56 -12.90
CA ARG A 24 -3.01 32.59 -13.27
C ARG A 24 -2.43 33.99 -13.27
N ALA A 25 -1.57 34.30 -12.30
CA ALA A 25 -0.90 35.60 -12.22
C ALA A 25 0.05 35.83 -13.41
N LEU A 26 0.83 34.81 -13.77
CA LEU A 26 1.75 34.86 -14.90
C LEU A 26 1.00 34.89 -16.25
N ALA A 27 -0.05 34.09 -16.41
CA ALA A 27 -0.89 34.09 -17.60
C ALA A 27 -1.57 35.44 -17.83
N LYS A 28 -2.07 36.09 -16.77
CA LYS A 28 -2.63 37.45 -16.88
C LYS A 28 -1.57 38.48 -17.27
N LYS A 29 -0.33 38.31 -16.79
CA LYS A 29 0.79 39.20 -17.09
C LYS A 29 1.21 39.11 -18.56
N TYR A 30 1.36 37.90 -19.09
CA TYR A 30 1.84 37.63 -20.45
C TYR A 30 0.72 37.41 -21.48
N HIS A 31 -0.52 37.78 -21.16
CA HIS A 31 -1.66 37.56 -22.06
C HIS A 31 -1.48 38.33 -23.38
N PRO A 32 -1.71 37.70 -24.56
CA PRO A 32 -1.45 38.32 -25.87
C PRO A 32 -2.25 39.61 -26.10
N ASP A 33 -3.40 39.76 -25.44
CA ASP A 33 -4.21 40.99 -25.51
C ASP A 33 -3.53 42.21 -24.87
N ASN A 34 -2.66 42.01 -23.88
CA ASN A 34 -1.89 43.10 -23.25
C ASN A 34 -0.74 43.61 -24.14
N TYR A 35 -0.38 42.89 -25.20
CA TYR A 35 0.78 43.18 -26.06
C TYR A 35 0.42 43.37 -27.53
N ARG A 36 -0.87 43.59 -27.84
CA ARG A 36 -1.32 43.88 -29.20
C ARG A 36 -0.63 45.12 -29.76
N GLY A 37 0.11 44.94 -30.86
CA GLY A 37 0.83 46.03 -31.54
C GLY A 37 2.16 46.42 -30.89
N ASN A 38 2.66 45.66 -29.91
CA ASN A 38 3.94 45.91 -29.26
C ASN A 38 5.02 44.96 -29.84
N PRO A 39 6.24 45.44 -30.17
CA PRO A 39 7.35 44.57 -30.59
C PRO A 39 7.75 43.51 -29.55
N LEU A 40 7.34 43.68 -28.29
CA LEU A 40 7.53 42.68 -27.22
C LEU A 40 6.49 41.54 -27.23
N GLY A 41 5.51 41.57 -28.15
CA GLY A 41 4.45 40.56 -28.23
C GLY A 41 4.95 39.15 -28.52
N GLU A 42 5.99 39.01 -29.36
CA GLU A 42 6.61 37.71 -29.64
C GLU A 42 7.25 37.10 -28.38
N LEU A 43 7.97 37.93 -27.61
CA LEU A 43 8.65 37.51 -26.39
C LEU A 43 7.65 37.17 -25.27
N ALA A 44 6.51 37.87 -25.22
CA ALA A 44 5.41 37.52 -24.31
C ALA A 44 4.77 36.18 -24.69
N ASN A 45 4.65 35.86 -25.98
CA ASN A 45 4.11 34.60 -26.45
C ASN A 45 5.04 33.41 -26.12
N GLU A 46 6.35 33.55 -26.35
CA GLU A 46 7.34 32.54 -25.91
C GLU A 46 7.27 32.30 -24.39
N LYS A 47 7.20 33.39 -23.60
CA LYS A 47 7.07 33.27 -22.15
C LYS A 47 5.79 32.56 -21.73
N MET A 48 4.67 32.86 -22.38
CA MET A 48 3.40 32.16 -22.13
C MET A 48 3.51 30.67 -22.46
N GLN A 49 4.17 30.30 -23.57
CA GLN A 49 4.41 28.90 -23.90
C GLN A 49 5.27 28.20 -22.86
N GLU A 50 6.35 28.83 -22.37
CA GLU A 50 7.17 28.27 -21.28
C GLU A 50 6.35 28.05 -20.00
N ILE A 51 5.50 29.02 -19.63
CA ILE A 51 4.65 28.95 -18.43
C ILE A 51 3.63 27.79 -18.55
N ASN A 52 2.99 27.65 -19.72
CA ASN A 52 2.03 26.59 -19.97
C ASN A 52 2.70 25.21 -19.90
N GLN A 53 3.86 25.05 -20.54
CA GLN A 53 4.63 23.81 -20.50
C GLN A 53 5.05 23.45 -19.07
N ALA A 54 5.56 24.42 -18.31
CA ALA A 54 5.95 24.21 -16.92
C ALA A 54 4.77 23.81 -16.04
N TYR A 55 3.61 24.45 -16.21
CA TYR A 55 2.40 24.11 -15.47
C TYR A 55 1.89 22.71 -15.81
N ASP A 56 1.87 22.34 -17.09
CA ASP A 56 1.48 20.99 -17.53
C ASP A 56 2.45 19.92 -17.01
N GLU A 57 3.75 20.20 -16.98
CA GLU A 57 4.76 19.29 -16.46
C GLU A 57 4.60 19.09 -14.95
N ILE A 58 4.40 20.17 -14.18
CA ILE A 58 4.08 20.07 -12.75
C ILE A 58 2.76 19.33 -12.54
N GLN A 59 1.72 19.63 -13.31
CA GLN A 59 0.46 18.93 -13.21
C GLN A 59 0.63 17.44 -13.51
N LYS A 60 1.47 17.04 -14.48
CA LYS A 60 1.78 15.62 -14.72
C LYS A 60 2.55 14.99 -13.56
N ILE A 61 3.57 15.67 -13.03
CA ILE A 61 4.33 15.19 -11.87
C ILE A 61 3.42 15.02 -10.65
N ARG A 62 2.51 15.96 -10.44
CA ARG A 62 1.58 15.95 -9.30
C ARG A 62 0.36 15.07 -9.50
N SER A 63 -0.19 14.97 -10.70
CA SER A 63 -1.29 14.05 -11.02
C SER A 63 -0.82 12.60 -11.10
N ALA A 64 0.43 12.35 -11.51
CA ALA A 64 1.08 11.05 -11.29
C ALA A 64 1.17 10.68 -9.79
N GLY A 65 1.18 11.68 -8.90
CA GLY A 65 1.01 11.48 -7.45
C GLY A 65 -0.42 11.56 -6.93
N GLY A 66 -1.31 12.26 -7.63
CA GLY A 66 -2.70 12.53 -7.25
C GLY A 66 -3.68 11.42 -7.66
N ASP A 67 -3.30 10.56 -8.61
CA ASP A 67 -4.02 9.32 -8.90
C ASP A 67 -3.48 8.14 -8.08
N THR A 68 -2.76 8.38 -6.98
CA THR A 68 -2.39 7.28 -6.07
C THR A 68 -3.64 6.51 -5.60
N GLY A 69 -4.75 7.20 -5.33
CA GLY A 69 -6.03 6.56 -5.02
C GLY A 69 -6.58 5.64 -6.12
N GLY A 70 -6.49 6.05 -7.40
CA GLY A 70 -6.91 5.21 -8.53
C GLY A 70 -5.94 4.07 -8.81
N VAL A 71 -4.63 4.30 -8.65
CA VAL A 71 -3.57 3.29 -8.68
C VAL A 71 -3.84 2.21 -7.65
N TYR A 72 -4.13 2.56 -6.40
CA TYR A 72 -4.46 1.58 -5.34
C TYR A 72 -5.76 0.84 -5.61
N THR A 73 -6.79 1.54 -6.11
CA THR A 73 -8.06 0.91 -6.49
C THR A 73 -7.84 -0.13 -7.59
N ARG A 74 -7.06 0.22 -8.62
CA ARG A 74 -6.71 -0.68 -9.71
C ARG A 74 -5.84 -1.84 -9.24
N ALA A 75 -4.89 -1.60 -8.34
CA ALA A 75 -4.09 -2.65 -7.71
C ALA A 75 -4.96 -3.66 -6.96
N ARG A 76 -5.95 -3.19 -6.17
CA ARG A 76 -6.92 -4.07 -5.48
C ARG A 76 -7.71 -4.93 -6.47
N THR A 77 -8.20 -4.37 -7.58
CA THR A 77 -8.90 -5.12 -8.63
C THR A 77 -8.01 -6.17 -9.30
N LEU A 78 -6.74 -5.82 -9.57
CA LEU A 78 -5.76 -6.76 -10.13
C LEU A 78 -5.48 -7.92 -9.17
N MET A 79 -5.41 -7.66 -7.86
CA MET A 79 -5.26 -8.70 -6.85
C MET A 79 -6.48 -9.62 -6.78
N GLN A 80 -7.70 -9.07 -6.82
CA GLN A 80 -8.94 -9.87 -6.84
C GLN A 80 -9.04 -10.77 -8.07
N SER A 81 -8.44 -10.37 -9.19
CA SER A 81 -8.37 -11.18 -10.42
C SER A 81 -7.16 -12.12 -10.46
N GLY A 82 -6.35 -12.20 -9.40
CA GLY A 82 -5.17 -13.06 -9.30
C GLY A 82 -3.95 -12.57 -10.09
N ARG A 83 -4.01 -11.38 -10.70
CA ARG A 83 -2.95 -10.79 -11.54
C ARG A 83 -1.92 -10.04 -10.69
N LEU A 84 -1.29 -10.75 -9.75
CA LEU A 84 -0.40 -10.18 -8.74
C LEU A 84 0.86 -9.51 -9.33
N GLY A 85 1.40 -10.03 -10.42
CA GLY A 85 2.59 -9.43 -11.07
C GLY A 85 2.30 -8.05 -11.66
N GLU A 86 1.11 -7.85 -12.23
CA GLU A 86 0.71 -6.55 -12.76
C GLU A 86 0.38 -5.56 -11.65
N ALA A 87 -0.26 -6.02 -10.58
CA ALA A 87 -0.50 -5.21 -9.39
C ALA A 87 0.83 -4.72 -8.80
N GLU A 88 1.83 -5.59 -8.72
CA GLU A 88 3.15 -5.22 -8.22
C GLU A 88 3.85 -4.20 -9.12
N THR A 89 3.86 -4.45 -10.43
CA THR A 89 4.45 -3.53 -11.41
C THR A 89 3.84 -2.15 -11.25
N LEU A 90 2.52 -2.06 -11.14
CA LEU A 90 1.80 -0.80 -10.96
C LEU A 90 2.19 -0.09 -9.64
N LEU A 91 2.43 -0.84 -8.57
CA LEU A 91 2.91 -0.29 -7.29
C LEU A 91 4.38 0.14 -7.31
N ASP A 92 5.23 -0.52 -8.11
CA ASP A 92 6.67 -0.19 -8.19
C ASP A 92 6.94 1.12 -8.92
N HIS A 93 6.03 1.53 -9.81
CA HIS A 93 6.08 2.84 -10.46
C HIS A 93 5.72 3.99 -9.50
N VAL A 94 5.18 3.69 -8.31
CA VAL A 94 4.87 4.71 -7.31
C VAL A 94 6.15 5.18 -6.63
N SER A 95 6.43 6.48 -6.76
CA SER A 95 7.60 7.12 -6.18
C SER A 95 7.60 7.04 -4.64
N ALA A 96 8.79 7.04 -4.02
CA ALA A 96 8.93 6.86 -2.58
C ALA A 96 8.19 7.93 -1.74
N THR A 97 8.08 9.16 -2.25
CA THR A 97 7.38 10.28 -1.60
C THR A 97 5.86 10.14 -1.65
N MET A 98 5.33 9.31 -2.54
CA MET A 98 3.90 9.08 -2.74
C MET A 98 3.38 7.81 -2.06
N ARG A 99 4.25 7.05 -1.39
CA ARG A 99 3.89 5.80 -0.71
C ARG A 99 3.12 6.09 0.57
N THR A 100 1.82 5.84 0.54
CA THR A 100 0.91 5.97 1.69
C THR A 100 0.73 4.64 2.43
N ALA A 101 -0.05 4.61 3.50
CA ALA A 101 -0.33 3.39 4.27
C ALA A 101 -0.95 2.28 3.41
N GLU A 102 -1.76 2.69 2.44
CA GLU A 102 -2.39 1.81 1.46
C GLU A 102 -1.35 1.09 0.58
N TRP A 103 -0.29 1.79 0.14
CA TRP A 103 0.78 1.18 -0.66
C TRP A 103 1.47 0.03 0.10
N TYR A 104 1.84 0.28 1.37
CA TYR A 104 2.48 -0.74 2.21
C TYR A 104 1.54 -1.91 2.47
N PHE A 105 0.26 -1.64 2.72
CA PHE A 105 -0.74 -2.70 2.89
C PHE A 105 -0.87 -3.59 1.65
N LEU A 106 -0.94 -3.00 0.45
CA LEU A 106 -1.06 -3.74 -0.80
C LEU A 106 0.21 -4.56 -1.11
N LYS A 107 1.40 -3.99 -0.89
CA LYS A 107 2.67 -4.74 -0.99
C LYS A 107 2.74 -5.89 0.01
N GLY A 108 2.32 -5.66 1.25
CA GLY A 108 2.22 -6.72 2.28
C GLY A 108 1.31 -7.86 1.85
N ARG A 109 0.15 -7.53 1.28
CA ARG A 109 -0.76 -8.54 0.73
C ARG A 109 -0.17 -9.31 -0.44
N ILE A 110 0.50 -8.65 -1.39
CA ILE A 110 1.16 -9.35 -2.51
C ILE A 110 2.25 -10.30 -1.98
N ALA A 111 3.04 -9.85 -1.00
CA ALA A 111 4.06 -10.68 -0.36
C ALA A 111 3.44 -11.88 0.37
N GLN A 112 2.29 -11.70 1.03
CA GLN A 112 1.54 -12.78 1.67
C GLN A 112 1.08 -13.84 0.68
N GLU A 113 0.50 -13.45 -0.47
CA GLU A 113 0.06 -14.39 -1.52
C GLU A 113 1.24 -15.18 -2.12
N ARG A 114 2.45 -14.60 -2.09
CA ARG A 114 3.69 -15.26 -2.53
C ARG A 114 4.35 -16.13 -1.47
N GLY A 115 3.84 -16.12 -0.23
CA GLY A 115 4.41 -16.86 0.90
C GLY A 115 5.59 -16.17 1.61
N TYR A 116 5.87 -14.90 1.31
CA TYR A 116 6.91 -14.11 1.98
C TYR A 116 6.38 -13.49 3.28
N PHE A 117 6.02 -14.33 4.26
CA PHE A 117 5.34 -13.91 5.49
C PHE A 117 6.15 -12.93 6.35
N ALA A 118 7.47 -13.12 6.42
CA ALA A 118 8.34 -12.23 7.20
C ALA A 118 8.38 -10.80 6.63
N GLU A 119 8.46 -10.68 5.30
CA GLU A 119 8.44 -9.38 4.61
C GLU A 119 7.04 -8.75 4.69
N ALA A 120 5.99 -9.56 4.50
CA ALA A 120 4.60 -9.13 4.64
C ALA A 120 4.31 -8.55 6.04
N ALA A 121 4.81 -9.18 7.11
CA ALA A 121 4.66 -8.69 8.48
C ALA A 121 5.28 -7.30 8.67
N GLY A 122 6.47 -7.05 8.09
CA GLY A 122 7.11 -5.74 8.12
C GLY A 122 6.26 -4.67 7.41
N TYR A 123 5.70 -5.00 6.24
CA TYR A 123 4.82 -4.10 5.51
C TYR A 123 3.54 -3.78 6.28
N PHE A 124 2.86 -4.77 6.88
CA PHE A 124 1.67 -4.51 7.68
C PHE A 124 1.96 -3.72 8.96
N ASP A 125 3.13 -3.93 9.57
CA ASP A 125 3.56 -3.11 10.71
C ASP A 125 3.76 -1.64 10.31
N THR A 126 4.43 -1.39 9.18
CA THR A 126 4.57 -0.01 8.66
C THR A 126 3.22 0.62 8.35
N ALA A 127 2.30 -0.11 7.70
CA ALA A 127 0.97 0.38 7.37
C ALA A 127 0.15 0.74 8.62
N ALA A 128 0.13 -0.15 9.63
CA ALA A 128 -0.59 0.07 10.89
C ALA A 128 0.03 1.19 11.74
N ARG A 129 1.34 1.44 11.64
CA ARG A 129 1.98 2.59 12.30
C ARG A 129 1.59 3.92 11.65
N MET A 130 1.44 3.94 10.33
CA MET A 130 1.07 5.16 9.62
C MET A 130 -0.43 5.50 9.76
N ASP A 131 -1.29 4.48 9.78
CA ASP A 131 -2.72 4.64 10.03
C ASP A 131 -3.22 3.60 11.05
N PRO A 132 -3.16 3.92 12.35
CA PRO A 132 -3.61 3.03 13.41
C PRO A 132 -5.14 2.97 13.55
N LEU A 133 -5.87 3.91 12.95
CA LEU A 133 -7.34 3.97 13.03
C LEU A 133 -7.99 2.98 12.05
N ASN A 134 -7.26 2.59 11.00
CA ASN A 134 -7.77 1.64 10.02
C ASN A 134 -7.78 0.20 10.56
N ARG A 135 -8.98 -0.36 10.66
CA ARG A 135 -9.21 -1.73 11.14
C ARG A 135 -8.65 -2.80 10.19
N GLU A 136 -8.55 -2.52 8.90
CA GLU A 136 -8.01 -3.46 7.91
C GLU A 136 -6.53 -3.75 8.16
N TYR A 137 -5.74 -2.71 8.45
CA TYR A 137 -4.29 -2.84 8.65
C TYR A 137 -3.97 -3.54 9.96
N THR A 138 -4.70 -3.19 11.02
CA THR A 138 -4.57 -3.84 12.33
C THR A 138 -4.98 -5.31 12.28
N HIS A 139 -6.06 -5.64 11.58
CA HIS A 139 -6.46 -7.03 11.35
C HIS A 139 -5.43 -7.83 10.54
N ALA A 140 -4.90 -7.25 9.46
CA ALA A 140 -3.86 -7.91 8.64
C ALA A 140 -2.58 -8.18 9.43
N LYS A 141 -2.14 -7.21 10.25
CA LYS A 141 -1.02 -7.37 11.18
C LYS A 141 -1.27 -8.50 12.18
N GLN A 142 -2.44 -8.53 12.83
CA GLN A 142 -2.80 -9.56 13.79
C GLN A 142 -2.84 -10.97 13.17
N THR A 143 -3.37 -11.06 11.95
CA THR A 143 -3.40 -12.31 11.18
C THR A 143 -1.99 -12.82 10.91
N MET A 144 -1.05 -11.93 10.56
CA MET A 144 0.34 -12.33 10.32
C MET A 144 1.03 -12.83 11.60
N TYR A 145 0.88 -12.15 12.73
CA TYR A 145 1.48 -12.65 13.99
C TYR A 145 0.91 -14.01 14.41
N THR A 146 -0.39 -14.21 14.21
CA THR A 146 -1.03 -15.49 14.54
C THR A 146 -0.51 -16.61 13.65
N ASN A 147 -0.31 -16.34 12.35
CA ASN A 147 0.25 -17.30 11.40
C ASN A 147 1.75 -17.56 11.65
N GLN A 148 2.52 -16.55 12.05
CA GLN A 148 3.93 -16.71 12.42
C GLN A 148 4.07 -17.64 13.64
N ASN A 149 3.19 -17.51 14.64
CA ASN A 149 3.13 -18.44 15.77
C ASN A 149 2.61 -19.85 15.43
N ARG A 150 2.04 -20.03 14.23
CA ARG A 150 1.59 -21.34 13.74
C ARG A 150 2.69 -22.11 13.01
N TYR A 151 3.69 -21.41 12.47
CA TYR A 151 4.86 -21.99 11.80
C TYR A 151 6.16 -21.89 12.60
N GLY A 152 6.19 -21.07 13.66
CA GLY A 152 7.34 -20.89 14.55
C GLY A 152 7.02 -21.33 15.97
N GLY A 153 7.49 -22.51 16.36
CA GLY A 153 7.80 -22.82 17.75
C GLY A 153 6.82 -23.73 18.46
N TYR A 154 7.39 -24.81 19.00
CA TYR A 154 6.88 -25.60 20.11
C TYR A 154 6.21 -24.68 21.13
N ARG A 155 4.89 -24.81 21.34
CA ARG A 155 4.22 -24.16 22.45
C ARG A 155 4.64 -24.90 23.73
N PRO A 156 5.44 -24.32 24.65
CA PRO A 156 5.40 -24.82 26.01
C PRO A 156 3.98 -24.55 26.50
N ALA A 157 3.26 -25.63 26.83
CA ALA A 157 1.95 -25.55 27.44
C ALA A 157 2.08 -24.66 28.69
N ASN A 158 1.50 -23.47 28.65
CA ASN A 158 1.32 -22.66 29.85
C ASN A 158 0.09 -23.23 30.57
N PRO A 159 0.14 -23.56 31.88
CA PRO A 159 -0.87 -24.41 32.51
C PRO A 159 -2.23 -23.75 32.78
N ASP A 160 -2.39 -22.44 32.58
CA ASP A 160 -3.39 -21.66 33.34
C ASP A 160 -4.44 -20.88 32.55
N VAL A 161 -4.87 -21.35 31.37
CA VAL A 161 -6.06 -20.77 30.73
C VAL A 161 -6.98 -21.84 30.15
N ASN A 162 -7.89 -22.32 31.01
CA ASN A 162 -9.27 -22.71 30.68
C ASN A 162 -9.48 -23.12 29.21
N ALA A 163 -8.77 -24.19 28.82
CA ALA A 163 -8.84 -24.76 27.48
C ALA A 163 -10.23 -25.39 27.36
N GLN A 164 -11.14 -24.64 26.74
CA GLN A 164 -12.27 -25.23 26.04
C GLN A 164 -11.68 -26.11 24.94
N CYS A 165 -11.30 -27.33 25.31
CA CYS A 165 -11.01 -28.40 24.38
C CYS A 165 -12.26 -28.55 23.52
N SER A 166 -12.13 -28.24 22.23
CA SER A 166 -13.16 -28.60 21.27
C SER A 166 -13.38 -30.11 21.39
N MET A 167 -14.63 -30.56 21.34
CA MET A 167 -14.95 -31.99 21.37
C MET A 167 -14.17 -32.76 20.29
N CYS A 168 -13.79 -32.09 19.19
CA CYS A 168 -12.92 -32.63 18.16
C CYS A 168 -11.47 -32.92 18.62
N ASP A 169 -10.89 -32.10 19.52
CA ASP A 169 -9.55 -32.34 20.06
C ASP A 169 -9.54 -33.54 21.02
N VAL A 170 -10.62 -33.70 21.79
CA VAL A 170 -10.82 -34.86 22.68
C VAL A 170 -10.99 -36.14 21.85
N CYS A 171 -11.81 -36.11 20.80
CA CYS A 171 -11.98 -37.26 19.91
C CYS A 171 -10.68 -37.64 19.18
N THR A 172 -9.91 -36.65 18.73
CA THR A 172 -8.63 -36.90 18.04
C THR A 172 -7.59 -37.48 19.00
N ALA A 173 -7.52 -36.97 20.25
CA ALA A 173 -6.65 -37.51 21.27
C ALA A 173 -7.04 -38.95 21.66
N LEU A 174 -8.34 -39.24 21.79
CA LEU A 174 -8.83 -40.59 22.08
C LEU A 174 -8.54 -41.57 20.95
N TYR A 175 -8.74 -41.18 19.69
CA TYR A 175 -8.40 -42.02 18.54
C TYR A 175 -6.90 -42.29 18.44
N CYS A 176 -6.06 -41.28 18.67
CA CYS A 176 -4.60 -41.47 18.72
C CYS A 176 -4.16 -42.36 19.90
N ALA A 177 -4.81 -42.26 21.06
CA ALA A 177 -4.53 -43.11 22.20
C ALA A 177 -4.95 -44.56 21.96
N ASP A 178 -6.09 -44.77 21.28
CA ASP A 178 -6.60 -46.07 20.88
C ASP A 178 -5.66 -46.74 19.86
N CYS A 179 -5.28 -46.02 18.80
CA CYS A 179 -4.29 -46.51 17.82
C CYS A 179 -2.90 -46.78 18.44
N CYS A 180 -2.47 -45.99 19.42
CA CYS A 180 -1.21 -46.23 20.13
C CYS A 180 -1.29 -47.44 21.07
N CYS A 181 -2.46 -47.70 21.70
CA CYS A 181 -2.65 -48.86 22.57
C CYS A 181 -2.76 -50.17 21.78
N GLU A 182 -3.37 -50.16 20.59
CA GLU A 182 -3.40 -51.36 19.72
C GLU A 182 -2.01 -51.76 19.21
N CYS A 183 -1.05 -50.82 19.08
CA CYS A 183 0.33 -51.13 18.70
C CYS A 183 1.20 -51.67 19.85
N MET A 184 0.78 -51.53 21.12
CA MET A 184 1.54 -51.97 22.30
C MET A 184 0.82 -53.00 23.18
N GLY A 185 -0.25 -53.62 22.69
CA GLY A 185 -0.80 -54.86 23.25
C GLY A 185 -1.50 -54.71 24.61
N GLY A 186 -2.24 -53.63 24.82
CA GLY A 186 -3.04 -53.44 26.03
C GLY A 186 -4.41 -52.82 25.75
N ASP A 187 -5.43 -53.66 25.73
CA ASP A 187 -6.84 -53.31 25.64
C ASP A 187 -7.34 -52.67 26.95
N LEU A 188 -7.59 -51.35 26.93
CA LEU A 188 -8.21 -50.61 28.05
C LEU A 188 -9.74 -50.71 28.04
N ILE A 189 -10.32 -51.26 26.97
CA ILE A 189 -11.73 -51.64 26.87
C ILE A 189 -11.80 -53.01 26.20
N ARG A 190 -12.26 -54.04 26.93
CA ARG A 190 -12.61 -55.32 26.32
C ARG A 190 -13.73 -55.08 25.31
N CYS A 191 -13.52 -55.46 24.06
CA CYS A 191 -14.62 -55.63 23.12
C CYS A 191 -15.58 -56.68 23.70
N CYS A 192 -16.73 -56.22 24.19
CA CYS A 192 -17.94 -57.01 24.30
C CYS A 192 -18.83 -56.66 23.10
#